data_AF-A0A9Y2IMT1-F1
#
_entry.id   AF-A0A9Y2IMT1-F1
#
_cell.length_a   1.000
_cell.length_b   1.000
_cell.length_c   1.000
_cell.angle_alpha   90.00
_cell.angle_beta   90.00
_cell.angle_gamma   90.00
#
_symmetry.space_group_name_H-M   'P 1'
#
loop_
_entity.id
_entity.type
_entity.pdbx_description
1 polymer ?
#
loop_
_entity_poly.entity_id
_entity_poly.type
_entity_poly.pdbx_seq_one_letter_code
_entity_poly.pdbx_strand_id
1 'polypeptide(L)'
;MGASQAMWVLAGQRQQRREHALRIVIDDINQRRKLVRDLGTLPAEHQAIADQDLRKLDVRLDEASIAADQIGLQLANIKAYKLDMTTVIKDATNLAFPGSDEHSAKIRASAGFLWRTTSGHAHGTPSSRLTLIRVEDAVRKPDGSATAKPEPSIDRIAVALHNAIMMTNEAWRLYDLRCQPHS
;
A
#
# COMPACT_ATOMS: atom_id res chain seq x y z
N MET A 1 7.49 -3.10 5.22
CA MET A 1 7.27 -3.45 3.80
C MET A 1 6.24 -4.56 3.74
N GLY A 2 5.15 -4.38 2.99
CA GLY A 2 4.09 -5.40 2.82
C GLY A 2 4.27 -6.28 1.59
N ALA A 3 3.44 -7.31 1.44
CA ALA A 3 3.53 -8.30 0.35
C ALA A 3 3.51 -7.69 -1.06
N SER A 4 2.60 -6.76 -1.35
CA SER A 4 2.52 -6.12 -2.66
C SER A 4 3.75 -5.25 -2.98
N GLN A 5 4.29 -4.55 -1.97
CA GLN A 5 5.54 -3.79 -2.12
C GLN A 5 6.73 -4.71 -2.37
N ALA A 6 6.81 -5.82 -1.63
CA ALA A 6 7.86 -6.82 -1.83
C ALA A 6 7.78 -7.42 -3.24
N MET A 7 6.60 -7.82 -3.69
CA MET A 7 6.38 -8.28 -5.08
C MET A 7 6.77 -7.24 -6.12
N TRP A 8 6.36 -5.99 -5.93
CA TRP A 8 6.65 -4.90 -6.86
C TRP A 8 8.16 -4.61 -6.96
N VAL A 9 8.88 -4.61 -5.83
CA VAL A 9 10.34 -4.49 -5.82
C VAL A 9 10.97 -5.73 -6.43
N LEU A 10 10.48 -6.92 -6.07
CA LEU A 10 11.14 -8.16 -6.39
C LEU A 10 10.80 -8.71 -7.77
N ALA A 11 9.82 -8.21 -8.52
CA ALA A 11 9.57 -8.73 -9.87
C ALA A 11 10.46 -8.10 -10.95
N GLY A 12 10.99 -6.90 -10.70
CA GLY A 12 11.71 -6.11 -11.71
C GLY A 12 13.16 -6.53 -11.98
N GLN A 13 13.74 -5.97 -13.05
CA GLN A 13 15.18 -6.02 -13.32
C GLN A 13 15.98 -5.16 -12.33
N ARG A 14 17.29 -5.39 -12.20
CA ARG A 14 18.14 -4.79 -11.14
C ARG A 14 17.91 -3.29 -10.94
N GLN A 15 17.84 -2.53 -12.03
CA GLN A 15 17.59 -1.09 -11.99
C GLN A 15 16.20 -0.78 -11.42
N GLN A 16 15.14 -1.37 -11.97
CA GLN A 16 13.77 -1.21 -11.49
C GLN A 16 13.61 -1.58 -10.01
N ARG A 17 14.31 -2.62 -9.54
CA ARG A 17 14.28 -3.00 -8.12
C ARG A 17 14.82 -1.91 -7.22
N ARG A 18 15.96 -1.31 -7.61
CA ARG A 18 16.57 -0.20 -6.87
C ARG A 18 15.64 1.00 -6.85
N GLU A 19 15.03 1.34 -7.98
CA GLU A 19 14.06 2.42 -8.10
C GLU A 19 12.82 2.18 -7.24
N HIS A 20 12.19 1.01 -7.32
CA HIS A 20 11.00 0.67 -6.54
C HIS A 20 11.31 0.67 -5.04
N ALA A 21 12.43 0.08 -4.63
CA ALA A 21 12.86 0.07 -3.23
C ALA A 21 13.05 1.50 -2.71
N LEU A 22 13.71 2.35 -3.49
CA LEU A 22 13.97 3.72 -3.10
C LEU A 22 12.69 4.57 -3.02
N ARG A 23 11.75 4.38 -3.95
CA ARG A 23 10.42 5.01 -3.90
C ARG A 23 9.65 4.63 -2.63
N ILE A 24 9.70 3.37 -2.20
CA ILE A 24 9.06 2.92 -0.95
C ILE A 24 9.72 3.58 0.27
N VAL A 25 11.06 3.61 0.31
CA VAL A 25 11.80 4.22 1.43
C VAL A 25 11.49 5.72 1.55
N ILE A 26 11.50 6.44 0.43
CA ILE A 26 11.20 7.88 0.41
C ILE A 26 9.76 8.15 0.90
N ASP A 27 8.80 7.37 0.42
CA ASP A 27 7.40 7.49 0.84
C ASP A 27 7.21 7.20 2.34
N ASP A 28 7.81 6.13 2.87
CA ASP A 28 7.78 5.80 4.31
C ASP A 28 8.38 6.93 5.17
N ILE A 29 9.51 7.50 4.76
CA ILE A 29 10.13 8.64 5.46
C ILE A 29 9.17 9.84 5.43
N ASN A 30 8.57 10.17 4.28
CA ASN A 30 7.64 11.29 4.17
C ASN A 30 6.36 11.10 4.98
N GLN A 31 5.81 9.87 5.03
CA GLN A 31 4.66 9.55 5.87
C GLN A 31 4.97 9.72 7.35
N ARG A 32 6.14 9.26 7.82
CA ARG A 32 6.59 9.46 9.21
C ARG A 32 6.82 10.94 9.53
N ARG A 33 7.46 11.69 8.62
CA ARG A 33 7.65 13.15 8.78
C ARG A 33 6.31 13.85 8.92
N LYS A 34 5.34 13.50 8.08
CA LYS A 34 3.98 14.03 8.15
C LYS A 34 3.34 13.68 9.49
N LEU A 35 3.40 12.41 9.92
CA LEU A 35 2.84 11.97 11.20
C LEU A 35 3.38 12.79 12.37
N VAL A 36 4.70 12.98 12.44
CA VAL A 36 5.34 13.75 13.52
C VAL A 36 4.94 15.23 13.47
N ARG A 37 4.84 15.83 12.28
CA ARG A 37 4.36 17.22 12.12
C ARG A 37 2.89 17.39 12.51
N ASP A 38 2.09 16.36 12.29
CA ASP A 38 0.65 16.38 12.57
C ASP A 38 0.32 16.07 14.05
N LEU A 39 1.32 15.82 14.91
CA LEU A 39 1.12 15.53 16.35
C LEU A 39 0.52 16.69 17.17
N GLY A 40 0.36 17.88 16.59
CA GLY A 40 -0.23 19.04 17.26
C GLY A 40 0.68 19.62 18.35
N THR A 41 0.10 20.32 19.33
CA THR A 41 0.86 20.91 20.43
C THR A 41 1.26 19.83 21.44
N LEU A 42 2.57 19.68 21.63
CA LEU A 42 3.16 18.72 22.56
C LEU A 42 3.74 19.44 23.79
N PRO A 43 3.79 18.78 24.97
CA PRO A 43 4.61 19.24 26.09
C PRO A 43 6.08 19.38 25.68
N ALA A 44 6.83 20.27 26.35
CA ALA A 44 8.20 20.63 25.95
C ALA A 44 9.15 19.42 25.83
N GLU A 45 9.07 18.45 26.75
CA GLU A 45 9.86 17.21 26.66
C GLU A 45 9.55 16.39 25.39
N HIS A 46 8.29 16.36 24.96
CA HIS A 46 7.85 15.61 23.78
C HIS A 46 8.12 16.38 22.49
N GLN A 47 8.09 17.71 22.53
CA GLN A 47 8.48 18.56 21.41
C GLN A 47 9.95 18.36 21.03
N ALA A 48 10.85 18.31 22.02
CA ALA A 48 12.27 18.09 21.77
C ALA A 48 12.55 16.74 21.08
N ILE A 49 11.80 15.69 21.46
CA ILE A 49 11.86 14.37 20.83
C ILE A 49 11.33 14.43 19.40
N ALA A 50 10.17 15.06 19.18
CA ALA A 50 9.57 15.23 17.86
C ALA A 50 10.53 15.97 16.90
N ASP A 51 11.16 17.05 17.36
CA ASP A 51 12.14 17.81 16.57
C ASP A 51 13.39 16.97 16.25
N GLN A 52 13.85 16.15 17.20
CA GLN A 52 14.97 15.24 16.97
C GLN A 52 14.63 14.19 15.90
N ASP A 53 13.42 13.63 15.95
CA ASP A 53 12.98 12.64 14.97
C ASP A 53 12.79 13.26 13.59
N LEU A 54 12.27 14.51 13.51
CA LEU A 54 12.22 15.25 12.25
C LEU A 54 13.61 15.46 11.66
N ARG A 55 14.60 15.86 12.47
CA ARG A 55 16.00 16.00 12.01
C ARG A 55 16.56 14.68 11.48
N LYS A 56 16.36 13.56 12.18
CA LYS A 56 16.79 12.23 11.71
C LYS A 56 16.14 11.85 10.39
N LEU A 57 14.83 12.12 10.24
CA LEU A 57 14.10 11.83 9.03
C LEU A 57 14.55 12.71 7.86
N ASP A 58 14.90 13.97 8.11
CA ASP A 58 15.47 14.88 7.11
C ASP A 58 16.82 14.36 6.60
N VAL A 59 17.73 13.95 7.50
CA VAL A 59 19.02 13.35 7.11
C VAL A 59 18.81 12.11 6.24
N ARG A 60 17.93 11.20 6.64
CA ARG A 60 17.62 9.99 5.86
C ARG A 60 17.04 10.29 4.48
N LEU A 61 16.32 11.40 4.36
CA LEU A 61 15.74 11.82 3.09
C LEU A 61 16.79 12.45 2.17
N ASP A 62 17.77 13.15 2.74
CA ASP A 62 18.94 13.64 2.01
C ASP A 62 19.81 12.46 1.53
N GLU A 63 20.03 11.44 2.36
CA GLU A 63 20.68 10.17 1.96
C GLU A 63 19.93 9.47 0.82
N ALA A 64 18.60 9.42 0.89
CA ALA A 64 17.76 8.85 -0.16
C ALA A 64 17.83 9.67 -1.46
N SER A 65 18.00 11.00 -1.37
CA SER A 65 18.23 11.86 -2.54
C SER A 65 19.53 11.52 -3.24
N ILE A 66 20.63 11.38 -2.48
CA ILE A 66 21.93 10.99 -3.01
C ILE A 66 21.84 9.62 -3.69
N ALA A 67 21.17 8.66 -3.05
CA ALA A 67 20.96 7.33 -3.63
C ALA A 67 20.11 7.37 -4.91
N ALA A 68 19.14 8.29 -5.00
CA ALA A 68 18.30 8.47 -6.18
C ALA A 68 19.12 9.00 -7.35
N ASP A 69 19.96 10.00 -7.10
CA ASP A 69 20.86 10.58 -8.10
C ASP A 69 21.84 9.54 -8.64
N GLN A 70 22.41 8.71 -7.76
CA GLN A 70 23.34 7.63 -8.14
C GLN A 70 22.73 6.57 -9.06
N ILE A 71 21.41 6.40 -9.03
CA ILE A 71 20.70 5.45 -9.89
C ILE A 71 19.95 6.15 -11.03
N GLY A 72 20.06 7.47 -11.17
CA GLY A 72 19.33 8.25 -12.18
C GLY A 72 17.82 8.33 -11.94
N LEU A 73 17.34 8.08 -10.72
CA LEU A 73 15.93 8.19 -10.38
C LEU A 73 15.56 9.68 -10.18
N GLN A 74 14.87 10.24 -11.16
CA GLN A 74 14.40 11.62 -11.10
C GLN A 74 13.03 11.71 -10.41
N LEU A 75 12.97 12.36 -9.25
CA LEU A 75 11.73 12.68 -8.53
C LEU A 75 11.58 14.20 -8.41
N ALA A 76 10.50 14.75 -8.96
CA ALA A 76 10.29 16.20 -9.02
C ALA A 76 10.34 16.90 -7.64
N ASN A 77 9.89 16.23 -6.58
CA ASN A 77 10.04 16.70 -5.21
C ASN A 77 10.14 15.52 -4.24
N ILE A 78 11.37 15.14 -3.88
CA ILE A 78 11.61 14.02 -2.97
C ILE A 78 11.02 14.25 -1.57
N LYS A 79 10.99 15.49 -1.08
CA LYS A 79 10.45 15.88 0.25
C LYS A 79 8.93 15.83 0.34
N ALA A 80 8.24 15.80 -0.79
CA ALA A 80 6.78 15.70 -0.88
C ALA A 80 6.32 14.48 -1.69
N TYR A 81 7.25 13.62 -2.09
CA TYR A 81 6.94 12.44 -2.88
C TYR A 81 5.99 11.53 -2.11
N LYS A 82 4.98 11.05 -2.83
CA LYS A 82 4.04 10.05 -2.34
C LYS A 82 3.97 8.91 -3.33
N LEU A 83 4.07 7.69 -2.81
CA LEU A 83 3.90 6.49 -3.59
C LEU A 83 2.40 6.21 -3.77
N ASP A 84 1.96 6.04 -5.01
CA ASP A 84 0.60 5.59 -5.28
C ASP A 84 0.48 4.09 -5.00
N MET A 85 0.09 3.76 -3.76
CA MET A 85 -0.12 2.38 -3.33
C MET A 85 -1.18 1.63 -4.15
N THR A 86 -2.13 2.33 -4.78
CA THR A 86 -3.11 1.69 -5.67
C THR A 86 -2.43 1.17 -6.92
N THR A 87 -1.52 1.95 -7.50
CA THR A 87 -0.70 1.52 -8.64
C THR A 87 0.23 0.38 -8.24
N VAL A 88 0.92 0.46 -7.09
CA VAL A 88 1.78 -0.62 -6.59
C VAL A 88 1.03 -1.95 -6.45
N ILE A 89 -0.17 -1.93 -5.88
CA ILE A 89 -0.98 -3.15 -5.69
C ILE A 89 -1.47 -3.69 -7.02
N LYS A 90 -1.92 -2.82 -7.93
CA LYS A 90 -2.32 -3.21 -9.28
C LYS A 90 -1.17 -3.92 -10.00
N ASP A 91 0.01 -3.30 -10.00
CA ASP A 91 1.19 -3.83 -10.67
C ASP A 91 1.64 -5.14 -10.03
N ALA A 92 1.74 -5.19 -8.70
CA ALA A 92 2.11 -6.40 -7.96
C ALA A 92 1.13 -7.56 -8.23
N THR A 93 -0.17 -7.29 -8.35
CA THR A 93 -1.16 -8.32 -8.68
C THR A 93 -1.01 -8.79 -10.12
N ASN A 94 -0.76 -7.89 -11.07
CA ASN A 94 -0.50 -8.27 -12.46
C ASN A 94 0.75 -9.15 -12.58
N LEU A 95 1.78 -8.85 -11.77
CA LEU A 95 3.02 -9.62 -11.74
C LEU A 95 2.84 -11.00 -11.10
N ALA A 96 2.06 -11.10 -10.02
CA ALA A 96 1.76 -12.36 -9.36
C ALA A 96 0.83 -13.27 -10.20
N PHE A 97 -0.03 -12.68 -11.01
CA PHE A 97 -1.00 -13.39 -11.87
C PHE A 97 -0.90 -12.89 -13.31
N PRO A 98 0.16 -13.28 -14.06
CA PRO A 98 0.44 -12.74 -15.39
C PRO A 98 -0.47 -13.30 -16.51
N GLY A 99 -1.24 -14.35 -16.24
CA GLY A 99 -2.08 -15.02 -17.25
C GLY A 99 -3.26 -14.18 -17.74
N SER A 100 -3.65 -14.35 -19.01
CA SER A 100 -4.85 -13.74 -19.59
C SER A 100 -6.12 -14.57 -19.36
N ASP A 101 -6.00 -15.70 -18.67
CA ASP A 101 -7.13 -16.59 -18.38
C ASP A 101 -8.15 -15.92 -17.44
N GLU A 102 -9.39 -16.42 -17.49
CA GLU A 102 -10.51 -15.88 -16.73
C GLU A 102 -10.26 -15.90 -15.22
N HIS A 103 -9.53 -16.91 -14.72
CA HIS A 103 -9.22 -17.05 -13.30
C HIS A 103 -8.24 -15.96 -12.84
N SER A 104 -7.13 -15.77 -13.56
CA SER A 104 -6.18 -14.68 -13.32
C SER A 104 -6.85 -13.30 -13.43
N ALA A 105 -7.75 -13.11 -14.41
CA ALA A 105 -8.50 -11.86 -14.56
C ALA A 105 -9.42 -11.58 -13.38
N LYS A 106 -10.14 -12.60 -12.87
CA LYS A 106 -10.98 -12.49 -11.67
C LYS A 106 -10.14 -12.12 -10.45
N ILE A 107 -9.00 -12.79 -10.23
CA ILE A 107 -8.12 -12.50 -9.10
C ILE A 107 -7.63 -11.05 -9.14
N ARG A 108 -7.16 -10.55 -10.29
CA ARG A 108 -6.71 -9.16 -10.46
C ARG A 108 -7.82 -8.15 -10.15
N ALA A 109 -9.02 -8.38 -10.68
CA ALA A 109 -10.18 -7.53 -10.44
C ALA A 109 -10.56 -7.53 -8.95
N SER A 110 -10.58 -8.70 -8.32
CA SER A 110 -10.88 -8.85 -6.90
C SER A 110 -9.84 -8.17 -6.00
N ALA A 111 -8.55 -8.28 -6.29
CA ALA A 111 -7.49 -7.60 -5.51
C ALA A 111 -7.66 -6.08 -5.54
N GLY A 112 -7.90 -5.50 -6.72
CA GLY A 112 -8.13 -4.07 -6.89
C GLY A 112 -9.41 -3.59 -6.20
N PHE A 113 -10.49 -4.37 -6.28
CA PHE A 113 -11.74 -4.09 -5.58
C PHE A 113 -11.54 -4.13 -4.06
N LEU A 114 -10.92 -5.18 -3.54
CA LEU A 114 -10.68 -5.37 -2.10
C LEU A 114 -9.79 -4.26 -1.53
N TRP A 115 -8.72 -3.88 -2.22
CA TRP A 115 -7.88 -2.75 -1.81
C TRP A 115 -8.70 -1.46 -1.66
N ARG A 116 -9.48 -1.11 -2.68
CA ARG A 116 -10.31 0.11 -2.65
C ARG A 116 -11.37 0.06 -1.57
N THR A 117 -12.04 -1.08 -1.38
CA THR A 117 -13.04 -1.23 -0.33
C THR A 117 -12.41 -1.15 1.05
N THR A 118 -11.30 -1.85 1.31
CA THR A 118 -10.65 -1.86 2.63
C THR A 118 -10.02 -0.52 2.97
N SER A 119 -9.37 0.13 2.00
CA SER A 119 -8.88 1.50 2.14
C SER A 119 -10.03 2.47 2.45
N GLY A 120 -11.14 2.37 1.72
CA GLY A 120 -12.34 3.14 2.00
C GLY A 120 -12.89 2.89 3.41
N HIS A 121 -12.90 1.64 3.89
CA HIS A 121 -13.32 1.29 5.26
C HIS A 121 -12.42 1.91 6.31
N ALA A 122 -11.10 1.87 6.13
CA ALA A 122 -10.13 2.49 7.03
C ALA A 122 -10.32 4.01 7.11
N HIS A 123 -10.71 4.65 6.01
CA HIS A 123 -11.02 6.08 5.94
C HIS A 123 -12.49 6.40 6.27
N GLY A 124 -13.32 5.40 6.59
CA GLY A 124 -14.75 5.60 6.89
C GLY A 124 -15.56 6.19 5.74
N THR A 125 -15.16 5.97 4.48
CA THR A 125 -15.84 6.62 3.36
C THR A 125 -17.27 6.09 3.19
N PRO A 126 -18.27 6.95 2.87
CA PRO A 126 -19.65 6.53 2.68
C PRO A 126 -19.79 5.42 1.63
N SER A 127 -19.06 5.53 0.51
CA SER A 127 -19.07 4.54 -0.56
C SER A 127 -18.64 3.14 -0.08
N SER A 128 -17.64 3.04 0.80
CA SER A 128 -17.19 1.75 1.33
C SER A 128 -18.24 1.07 2.19
N ARG A 129 -18.93 1.85 3.05
CA ARG A 129 -20.01 1.35 3.92
C ARG A 129 -21.22 0.89 3.13
N LEU A 130 -21.56 1.60 2.06
CA LEU A 130 -22.67 1.23 1.16
C LEU A 130 -22.41 -0.11 0.46
N THR A 131 -21.15 -0.47 0.15
CA THR A 131 -20.84 -1.79 -0.48
C THR A 131 -21.00 -3.01 0.45
N LEU A 132 -21.22 -2.79 1.75
CA LEU A 132 -21.50 -3.84 2.73
C LEU A 132 -22.99 -3.96 3.07
N ILE A 133 -23.82 -3.07 2.50
CA ILE A 133 -25.26 -3.10 2.70
C ILE A 133 -25.86 -3.95 1.60
N ARG A 134 -26.59 -5.00 1.97
CA ARG A 134 -27.53 -5.65 1.06
C ARG A 134 -28.78 -4.80 1.01
N VAL A 135 -29.19 -4.44 -0.20
CA VAL A 135 -30.36 -3.57 -0.39
C VAL A 135 -31.63 -4.25 0.14
N GLU A 136 -31.71 -5.58 0.02
CA GLU A 136 -32.80 -6.36 0.62
C GLU A 136 -32.89 -6.26 2.16
N ASP A 137 -31.78 -5.97 2.84
CA ASP A 137 -31.73 -5.88 4.32
C ASP A 137 -31.96 -4.43 4.83
N ALA A 138 -32.25 -3.49 3.93
CA ALA A 138 -32.51 -2.10 4.28
C ALA A 138 -33.95 -1.91 4.77
N VAL A 139 -34.11 -1.57 6.06
CA VAL A 139 -35.39 -1.20 6.65
C VAL A 139 -35.71 0.25 6.31
N ARG A 140 -36.70 0.45 5.44
CA ARG A 140 -37.24 1.79 5.14
C ARG A 140 -38.15 2.25 6.27
N LYS A 141 -37.94 3.48 6.73
CA LYS A 141 -38.78 4.15 7.71
C LYS A 141 -39.85 4.99 7.00
N PRO A 142 -40.98 5.28 7.67
CA PRO A 142 -42.06 6.11 7.11
C PRO A 142 -41.63 7.53 6.70
N ASP A 143 -40.54 8.03 7.27
CA ASP A 143 -39.94 9.34 6.97
C ASP A 143 -39.09 9.36 5.68
N GLY A 144 -39.03 8.23 4.95
CA GLY A 144 -38.23 8.09 3.73
C GLY A 144 -36.75 7.75 3.98
N SER A 145 -36.30 7.68 5.23
CA SER A 145 -34.95 7.22 5.57
C SER A 145 -34.86 5.68 5.52
N ALA A 146 -33.65 5.16 5.39
CA ALA A 146 -33.38 3.73 5.44
C ALA A 146 -32.24 3.43 6.40
N THR A 147 -32.38 2.36 7.17
CA THR A 147 -31.32 1.81 8.03
C THR A 147 -30.99 0.41 7.59
N ALA A 148 -29.70 0.12 7.43
CA ALA A 148 -29.22 -1.22 7.11
C ALA A 148 -27.99 -1.56 7.94
N LYS A 149 -27.80 -2.85 8.22
CA LYS A 149 -26.62 -3.35 8.94
C LYS A 149 -25.56 -3.77 7.91
N PRO A 150 -24.36 -3.20 7.94
CA PRO A 150 -23.28 -3.66 7.08
C PRO A 150 -22.80 -5.04 7.51
N GLU A 151 -22.74 -6.01 6.59
CA GLU A 151 -22.20 -7.34 6.84
C GLU A 151 -21.05 -7.69 5.87
N PRO A 152 -19.84 -7.98 6.39
CA PRO A 152 -18.75 -8.49 5.55
C PRO A 152 -19.06 -9.93 5.13
N SER A 153 -18.85 -10.26 3.85
CA SER A 153 -18.95 -11.65 3.38
C SER A 153 -17.63 -12.40 3.60
N ILE A 154 -17.73 -13.66 4.07
CA ILE A 154 -16.57 -14.56 4.28
C ILE A 154 -15.77 -14.73 2.98
N ASP A 155 -16.44 -14.81 1.83
CA ASP A 155 -15.77 -14.95 0.52
C ASP A 155 -14.85 -13.76 0.21
N ARG A 156 -15.24 -12.53 0.56
CA ARG A 156 -14.40 -11.33 0.35
C ARG A 156 -13.15 -11.39 1.23
N ILE A 157 -13.27 -11.90 2.45
CA ILE A 157 -12.15 -12.09 3.37
C ILE A 157 -11.22 -13.20 2.85
N ALA A 158 -11.78 -14.32 2.39
CA ALA A 158 -11.02 -15.45 1.86
C ALA A 158 -10.20 -15.06 0.62
N VAL A 159 -10.79 -14.31 -0.32
CA VAL A 159 -10.07 -13.82 -1.51
C VAL A 159 -8.97 -12.82 -1.14
N ALA A 160 -9.20 -11.94 -0.16
CA ALA A 160 -8.17 -11.01 0.32
C ALA A 160 -6.97 -11.76 0.93
N LEU A 161 -7.25 -12.75 1.78
CA LEU A 161 -6.24 -13.59 2.40
C LEU A 161 -5.46 -14.41 1.36
N HIS A 162 -6.17 -15.01 0.39
CA HIS A 162 -5.55 -15.76 -0.70
C HIS A 162 -4.54 -14.90 -1.48
N ASN A 163 -4.94 -13.68 -1.87
CA ASN A 163 -4.06 -12.76 -2.59
C ASN A 163 -2.82 -12.38 -1.78
N ALA A 164 -2.98 -12.10 -0.49
CA ALA A 164 -1.85 -11.80 0.39
C ALA A 164 -0.88 -12.99 0.52
N ILE A 165 -1.40 -14.20 0.67
CA ILE A 165 -0.59 -15.43 0.75
C ILE A 165 0.17 -15.66 -0.56
N MET A 166 -0.51 -15.59 -1.70
CA MET A 166 0.11 -15.82 -3.02
C MET A 166 1.22 -14.79 -3.31
N MET A 167 0.96 -13.51 -3.06
CA MET A 167 1.98 -12.46 -3.21
C MET A 167 3.16 -12.68 -2.26
N THR A 168 2.90 -13.10 -1.02
CA THR A 168 3.97 -13.35 -0.04
C THR A 168 4.83 -14.54 -0.46
N ASN A 169 4.21 -15.65 -0.86
CA ASN A 169 4.92 -16.84 -1.33
C ASN A 169 5.77 -16.54 -2.56
N GLU A 170 5.22 -15.80 -3.52
CA GLU A 170 5.95 -15.43 -4.73
C GLU A 170 7.09 -14.44 -4.42
N ALA A 171 6.90 -13.53 -3.48
CA ALA A 171 7.96 -12.63 -3.02
C ALA A 171 9.12 -13.42 -2.39
N TRP A 172 8.82 -14.44 -1.57
CA TRP A 172 9.84 -15.34 -1.02
C TRP A 172 10.57 -16.12 -2.10
N ARG A 173 9.84 -16.69 -3.06
CA ARG A 173 10.45 -17.39 -4.21
C ARG A 173 11.42 -16.49 -4.98
N LEU A 174 11.03 -15.23 -5.23
CA LEU A 174 11.88 -14.24 -5.92
C LEU A 174 13.08 -13.78 -5.09
N TYR A 175 12.95 -13.76 -3.76
CA TYR A 175 14.05 -13.49 -2.85
C TYR A 175 15.08 -14.62 -2.88
N ASP A 176 14.62 -15.87 -2.74
CA ASP A 176 15.49 -17.05 -2.74
C ASP A 176 16.28 -17.18 -4.04
N LEU A 177 15.62 -16.97 -5.18
CA LEU A 177 16.27 -16.96 -6.50
C LEU A 177 17.39 -15.92 -6.64
N ARG A 178 17.40 -14.88 -5.81
CA ARG A 178 18.41 -13.82 -5.83
C ARG A 178 19.49 -13.99 -4.79
N CYS A 179 19.24 -14.81 -3.78
CA CYS A 179 20.23 -15.21 -2.80
C CYS A 179 21.10 -16.36 -3.31
N GLN A 180 20.69 -17.06 -4.38
CA GLN A 180 21.53 -18.06 -5.02
C GLN A 180 22.77 -17.39 -5.67
N PRO A 181 23.98 -17.90 -5.41
CA PRO A 181 25.19 -17.39 -6.04
C PRO A 181 25.10 -17.58 -7.56
N HIS A 182 25.38 -16.53 -8.32
CA HIS A 182 25.51 -16.63 -9.77
C HIS A 182 26.69 -17.54 -10.08
N SER A 183 26.40 -18.76 -10.53
CA SER A 183 27.37 -19.69 -11.14
C SER A 183 27.82 -19.18 -12.51
#